data_AF-A0A9P8SGC5-F1
#
_entry.id   AF-A0A9P8SGC5-F1
#
_cell.length_a   1.000
_cell.length_b   1.000
_cell.length_c   1.000
_cell.angle_alpha   90.00
_cell.angle_beta   90.00
_cell.angle_gamma   90.00
#
_symmetry.space_group_name_H-M   'P 1'
#
loop_
_entity.id
_entity.type
_entity.pdbx_description
1 polymer ?
#
loop_
_entity_poly.entity_id
_entity_poly.type
_entity_poly.pdbx_seq_one_letter_code
_entity_poly.pdbx_strand_id
1 'polypeptide(L)'
;MDALLEPSEQERRCYYIGLPSFPRLVARSGTEPWTPRVDQWSCPIEKRLRVVDEHAIIEKWNDDSPNSLRCQVVSLIEQRGLYWHAIDVLRIGYQDLPDAPIVVFISVEPGTLSWRDGHSVATQCRLLLAHYKLYDVQCEIKESRLIKLAAPMVLQLPDDAGTSYYAPDMSLISDCVGNVISPIDTPTWGGTSCLYLRDRHTDATYALTCRHVCFGHIEPGHSVEILPSTAPSQSSASIQKHMLQPSTTTFDKTLSTL
;
A
#
# COMPACT_ATOMS: atom_id res chain seq x y z
N MET A 1 -31.69 -21.64 -4.53
CA MET A 1 -31.50 -20.34 -5.23
C MET A 1 -31.10 -19.37 -4.15
N ASP A 2 -29.81 -19.29 -3.85
CA ASP A 2 -29.32 -18.38 -2.82
C ASP A 2 -29.44 -16.95 -3.34
N ALA A 3 -30.12 -16.10 -2.57
CA ALA A 3 -30.37 -14.73 -2.95
C ALA A 3 -29.04 -13.99 -3.07
N LEU A 4 -28.78 -13.43 -4.26
CA LEU A 4 -27.68 -12.50 -4.51
C LEU A 4 -27.90 -11.27 -3.63
N LEU A 5 -27.13 -11.16 -2.54
CA LEU A 5 -27.22 -10.03 -1.62
C LEU A 5 -26.22 -8.96 -2.03
N GLU A 6 -26.74 -7.79 -2.38
CA GLU A 6 -25.93 -6.58 -2.50
C GLU A 6 -25.27 -6.28 -1.15
N PRO A 7 -23.96 -6.01 -1.12
CA PRO A 7 -23.26 -5.62 0.10
C PRO A 7 -23.94 -4.42 0.75
N SER A 8 -24.25 -4.55 2.03
CA SER A 8 -24.76 -3.43 2.82
C SER A 8 -23.76 -2.27 2.82
N GLU A 9 -24.21 -1.03 3.05
CA GLU A 9 -23.27 0.11 3.12
C GLU A 9 -22.19 -0.09 4.20
N GLN A 10 -22.52 -0.80 5.28
CA GLN A 10 -21.54 -1.19 6.30
C GLN A 10 -20.48 -2.15 5.75
N GLU A 11 -20.90 -3.21 5.05
CA GLU A 11 -19.97 -4.13 4.39
C GLU A 11 -19.10 -3.38 3.37
N ARG A 12 -19.70 -2.53 2.53
CA ARG A 12 -18.97 -1.75 1.53
C ARG A 12 -17.83 -0.93 2.12
N ARG A 13 -18.03 -0.33 3.30
CA ARG A 13 -17.01 0.47 4.00
C ARG A 13 -16.02 -0.35 4.80
N CYS A 14 -16.48 -1.45 5.39
CA CYS A 14 -15.73 -2.15 6.44
C CYS A 14 -15.12 -3.48 6.00
N TYR A 15 -15.43 -3.97 4.79
CA TYR A 15 -14.94 -5.26 4.30
C TYR A 15 -13.41 -5.36 4.25
N TYR A 16 -12.74 -4.23 3.98
CA TYR A 16 -11.28 -4.12 3.84
C TYR A 16 -10.61 -3.35 4.98
N ILE A 17 -11.21 -3.30 6.17
CA ILE A 17 -10.55 -2.72 7.36
C ILE A 17 -9.15 -3.32 7.52
N GLY A 18 -8.14 -2.46 7.75
CA GLY A 18 -6.73 -2.84 7.83
C GLY A 18 -5.93 -2.63 6.54
N LEU A 19 -6.60 -2.49 5.39
CA LEU A 19 -5.90 -2.19 4.14
C LEU A 19 -5.60 -0.68 4.00
N PRO A 20 -4.44 -0.32 3.41
CA PRO A 20 -4.14 1.08 3.09
C PRO A 20 -5.27 1.70 2.26
N SER A 21 -5.54 2.99 2.45
CA SER A 21 -6.61 3.77 1.80
C SER A 21 -8.06 3.42 2.13
N PHE A 22 -8.31 2.42 2.99
CA PHE A 22 -9.67 1.99 3.39
C PHE A 22 -10.61 1.82 2.19
N PRO A 23 -10.27 0.95 1.22
CA PRO A 23 -10.99 0.88 -0.04
C PRO A 23 -12.43 0.39 0.17
N ARG A 24 -13.35 0.88 -0.67
CA ARG A 24 -14.75 0.46 -0.64
C ARG A 24 -14.94 -0.79 -1.49
N LEU A 25 -15.64 -1.79 -0.96
CA LEU A 25 -16.06 -2.96 -1.72
C LEU A 25 -17.16 -2.58 -2.72
N VAL A 26 -16.96 -2.98 -3.97
CA VAL A 26 -17.97 -2.90 -5.03
C VAL A 26 -18.68 -4.23 -5.17
N ALA A 27 -17.92 -5.32 -5.33
CA ALA A 27 -18.47 -6.66 -5.52
C ALA A 27 -17.44 -7.74 -5.17
N ARG A 28 -17.92 -8.93 -4.84
CA ARG A 28 -17.10 -10.13 -4.60
C ARG A 28 -17.82 -11.36 -5.12
N SER A 29 -17.05 -12.35 -5.57
CA SER A 29 -17.58 -13.62 -6.06
C SER A 29 -17.89 -14.62 -4.94
N GLY A 30 -17.40 -14.38 -3.72
CA GLY A 30 -17.67 -15.24 -2.56
C GLY A 30 -19.12 -15.09 -2.10
N THR A 31 -19.77 -16.20 -1.79
CA THR A 31 -21.18 -16.26 -1.37
C THR A 31 -21.37 -16.15 0.15
N GLU A 32 -20.30 -16.30 0.92
CA GLU A 32 -20.38 -16.26 2.38
C GLU A 32 -20.84 -14.88 2.86
N PRO A 33 -21.83 -14.79 3.76
CA PRO A 33 -22.22 -13.52 4.37
C PRO A 33 -21.02 -12.88 5.09
N TRP A 34 -20.81 -11.59 4.87
CA TRP A 34 -19.78 -10.87 5.62
C TRP A 34 -20.33 -10.48 6.99
N THR A 35 -19.56 -10.77 8.03
CA THR A 35 -19.80 -10.28 9.38
C THR A 35 -18.55 -9.54 9.87
N PRO A 36 -18.71 -8.38 10.53
CA PRO A 36 -17.58 -7.72 11.19
C PRO A 36 -16.93 -8.69 12.18
N ARG A 37 -15.62 -8.89 12.06
CA ARG A 37 -14.85 -9.63 13.05
C ARG A 37 -14.22 -8.66 14.03
N VAL A 38 -14.36 -8.96 15.31
CA VAL A 38 -13.76 -8.20 16.40
C VAL A 38 -12.97 -9.13 17.30
N ASP A 39 -11.92 -8.61 17.92
CA ASP A 39 -11.14 -9.33 18.91
C ASP A 39 -11.84 -9.34 20.28
N GLN A 40 -11.15 -9.89 21.29
CA GLN A 40 -11.65 -9.97 22.66
C GLN A 40 -11.91 -8.60 23.32
N TRP A 41 -11.40 -7.52 22.74
CA TRP A 41 -11.59 -6.14 23.21
C TRP A 41 -12.60 -5.36 22.35
N SER A 42 -13.35 -6.06 21.49
CA SER A 42 -14.27 -5.45 20.53
C SER A 42 -13.60 -4.53 19.49
N CYS A 43 -12.28 -4.65 19.30
CA CYS A 43 -11.56 -3.94 18.24
C CYS A 43 -11.71 -4.72 16.92
N PRO A 44 -11.92 -4.04 15.78
CA PRO A 44 -11.99 -4.72 14.48
C PRO A 44 -10.73 -5.52 14.18
N ILE A 45 -10.90 -6.78 13.77
CA ILE A 45 -9.79 -7.58 13.28
C ILE A 45 -9.48 -7.15 11.85
N GLU A 46 -8.26 -6.70 11.63
CA GLU A 46 -7.81 -6.17 10.35
C GLU A 46 -7.52 -7.26 9.32
N LYS A 47 -7.84 -6.97 8.05
CA LYS A 47 -7.35 -7.71 6.89
C LYS A 47 -5.93 -7.27 6.54
N ARG A 48 -5.14 -8.19 6.00
CA ARG A 48 -3.81 -7.93 5.46
C ARG A 48 -3.69 -8.46 4.04
N LEU A 49 -2.92 -7.74 3.23
CA LEU A 49 -2.43 -8.22 1.95
C LEU A 49 -1.19 -9.08 2.18
N ARG A 50 -1.17 -10.27 1.59
CA ARG A 50 -0.03 -11.18 1.60
C ARG A 50 0.27 -11.62 0.18
N VAL A 51 1.55 -11.92 -0.07
CA VAL A 51 1.97 -12.53 -1.34
C VAL A 51 1.34 -13.90 -1.48
N VAL A 52 1.16 -14.34 -2.73
CA VAL A 52 0.81 -15.72 -3.03
C VAL A 52 2.13 -16.49 -3.12
N ASP A 53 2.31 -17.45 -2.21
CA ASP A 53 3.44 -18.39 -2.23
C ASP A 53 3.08 -19.60 -3.12
N GLU A 54 3.39 -20.83 -2.71
CA GLU A 54 3.12 -22.06 -3.48
C GLU A 54 1.63 -22.20 -3.89
N HIS A 55 1.30 -21.83 -5.14
CA HIS A 55 -0.03 -21.99 -5.70
C HIS A 55 -0.02 -22.03 -7.23
N ALA A 56 -0.86 -22.89 -7.83
CA ALA A 56 -0.95 -23.09 -9.27
C ALA A 56 -1.37 -21.83 -10.06
N ILE A 57 -1.95 -20.82 -9.39
CA ILE A 57 -2.29 -19.55 -10.04
C ILE A 57 -1.06 -18.80 -10.53
N ILE A 58 0.09 -18.91 -9.85
CA ILE A 58 1.29 -18.13 -10.20
C ILE A 58 1.76 -18.48 -11.60
N GLU A 59 1.92 -19.77 -11.88
CA GLU A 59 2.33 -20.25 -13.20
C GLU A 59 1.29 -19.89 -14.27
N LYS A 60 -0.01 -20.04 -13.97
CA LYS A 60 -1.08 -19.76 -14.93
C LYS A 60 -1.28 -18.27 -15.22
N TRP A 61 -1.06 -17.42 -14.22
CA TRP A 61 -1.20 -15.97 -14.33
C TRP A 61 -0.01 -15.35 -15.06
N ASN A 62 1.20 -15.87 -14.82
CA ASN A 62 2.43 -15.41 -15.45
C ASN A 62 2.76 -16.13 -16.77
N ASP A 63 1.82 -16.91 -17.30
CA ASP A 63 1.93 -17.43 -18.67
C ASP A 63 1.83 -16.27 -19.68
N ASP A 64 2.84 -16.15 -20.53
CA ASP A 64 2.93 -15.12 -21.58
C ASP A 64 2.29 -15.58 -22.91
N SER A 65 1.64 -16.74 -22.93
CA SER A 65 0.86 -17.17 -24.09
C SER A 65 -0.29 -16.18 -24.38
N PRO A 66 -0.65 -15.97 -25.65
CA PRO A 66 -1.69 -15.00 -26.03
C PRO A 66 -3.08 -15.34 -25.48
N ASN A 67 -3.29 -16.59 -25.07
CA ASN A 67 -4.53 -17.07 -24.45
C ASN A 67 -4.35 -17.36 -22.96
N SER A 68 -3.37 -16.73 -22.30
CA SER A 68 -3.14 -16.93 -20.88
C SER A 68 -4.32 -16.45 -20.02
N LEU A 69 -4.38 -16.94 -18.79
CA LEU A 69 -5.42 -16.56 -17.82
C LEU A 69 -5.47 -15.04 -17.64
N ARG A 70 -4.29 -14.40 -17.51
CA ARG A 70 -4.16 -12.95 -17.35
C ARG A 70 -4.75 -12.20 -18.54
N CYS A 71 -4.41 -12.59 -19.77
CA CYS A 71 -4.95 -11.98 -20.98
C CYS A 71 -6.47 -12.12 -21.07
N GLN A 72 -7.03 -13.27 -20.69
CA GLN A 72 -8.47 -13.50 -20.70
C GLN A 72 -9.20 -12.68 -19.62
N VAL A 73 -8.63 -12.52 -18.43
CA VAL A 73 -9.19 -11.65 -17.37
C VAL A 73 -9.19 -10.19 -17.81
N VAL A 74 -8.08 -9.70 -18.36
CA VAL A 74 -8.00 -8.32 -18.90
C VAL A 74 -9.02 -8.12 -20.01
N SER A 75 -9.09 -9.05 -20.98
CA SER A 75 -10.05 -9.00 -22.09
C SER A 75 -11.49 -8.97 -21.59
N LEU A 76 -11.83 -9.77 -20.57
CA LEU A 76 -13.16 -9.76 -19.96
C LEU A 76 -13.51 -8.39 -19.38
N ILE A 77 -12.59 -7.76 -18.64
CA ILE A 77 -12.77 -6.46 -18.00
C ILE A 77 -12.91 -5.36 -19.06
N GLU A 78 -12.08 -5.37 -20.10
CA GLU A 78 -12.11 -4.42 -21.20
C GLU A 78 -13.39 -4.54 -22.05
N GLN A 79 -13.83 -5.75 -22.38
CA GLN A 79 -15.09 -5.99 -23.10
C GLN A 79 -16.32 -5.49 -22.32
N ARG A 80 -16.22 -5.45 -20.99
CA ARG A 80 -17.25 -4.92 -20.11
C ARG A 80 -17.17 -3.40 -19.92
N GLY A 81 -16.14 -2.76 -20.46
CA GLY A 81 -15.97 -1.30 -20.43
C GLY A 81 -15.68 -0.73 -19.04
N LEU A 82 -15.00 -1.50 -18.18
CA LEU A 82 -14.67 -1.05 -16.82
C LEU A 82 -13.53 -0.03 -16.84
N TYR A 83 -13.70 1.05 -16.07
CA TYR A 83 -12.62 1.98 -15.75
C TYR A 83 -11.77 1.41 -14.61
N TRP A 84 -10.79 0.57 -14.95
CA TRP A 84 -9.92 -0.12 -13.99
C TRP A 84 -8.51 0.48 -13.93
N HIS A 85 -7.86 0.34 -12.78
CA HIS A 85 -6.53 0.88 -12.50
C HIS A 85 -5.46 -0.18 -12.26
N ALA A 86 -5.83 -1.27 -11.58
CA ALA A 86 -4.93 -2.36 -11.23
C ALA A 86 -5.70 -3.69 -11.13
N ILE A 87 -4.99 -4.78 -11.41
CA ILE A 87 -5.45 -6.16 -11.18
C ILE A 87 -4.31 -6.88 -10.47
N ASP A 88 -4.52 -7.20 -9.20
CA ASP A 88 -3.52 -7.84 -8.36
C ASP A 88 -3.97 -9.27 -8.01
N VAL A 89 -3.02 -10.19 -7.86
CA VAL A 89 -3.29 -11.54 -7.35
C VAL A 89 -2.64 -11.69 -5.99
N LEU A 90 -3.45 -11.66 -4.94
CA LEU A 90 -2.98 -11.53 -3.55
C LEU A 90 -3.73 -12.49 -2.62
N ARG A 91 -3.13 -12.82 -1.49
CA ARG A 91 -3.85 -13.40 -0.36
C ARG A 91 -4.46 -12.26 0.46
N ILE A 92 -5.78 -12.26 0.63
CA ILE A 92 -6.51 -11.22 1.37
C ILE A 92 -7.35 -11.88 2.45
N GLY A 93 -6.96 -11.69 3.70
CA GLY A 93 -7.69 -12.27 4.83
C GLY A 93 -7.31 -11.61 6.14
N TYR A 94 -8.01 -12.01 7.20
CA TYR A 94 -7.81 -11.44 8.53
C TYR A 94 -6.43 -11.83 9.10
N GLN A 95 -5.82 -10.91 9.85
CA GLN A 95 -4.47 -11.07 10.40
C GLN A 95 -4.33 -12.21 11.41
N ASP A 96 -5.43 -12.61 12.04
CA ASP A 96 -5.50 -13.71 13.00
C ASP A 96 -5.70 -15.08 12.34
N LEU A 97 -5.96 -15.11 11.02
CA LEU A 97 -6.14 -16.34 10.26
C LEU A 97 -4.89 -16.66 9.44
N PRO A 98 -4.29 -17.85 9.62
CA PRO A 98 -3.11 -18.24 8.86
C PRO A 98 -3.43 -18.43 7.38
N ASP A 99 -4.60 -18.99 7.07
CA ASP A 99 -5.04 -19.26 5.71
C ASP A 99 -5.96 -18.13 5.20
N ALA A 100 -5.39 -17.23 4.39
CA ALA A 100 -6.18 -16.22 3.68
C ALA A 100 -6.48 -16.70 2.27
N PRO A 101 -7.72 -16.50 1.78
CA PRO A 101 -8.09 -16.85 0.41
C PRO A 101 -7.23 -16.07 -0.59
N ILE A 102 -6.97 -16.71 -1.73
CA ILE A 102 -6.33 -16.06 -2.87
C ILE A 102 -7.42 -15.31 -3.64
N VAL A 103 -7.15 -14.05 -3.95
CA VAL A 103 -8.09 -13.12 -4.56
C VAL A 103 -7.45 -12.48 -5.79
N VAL A 104 -8.14 -12.57 -6.93
CA VAL A 104 -7.95 -11.65 -8.05
C VAL A 104 -8.64 -10.35 -7.67
N PHE A 105 -7.85 -9.33 -7.37
CA PHE A 105 -8.28 -8.08 -6.77
C PHE A 105 -8.26 -6.96 -7.81
N ILE A 106 -9.45 -6.55 -8.25
CA ILE A 106 -9.62 -5.56 -9.32
C ILE A 106 -9.90 -4.21 -8.69
N SER A 107 -9.12 -3.21 -9.09
CA SER A 107 -9.28 -1.82 -8.65
C SER A 107 -9.96 -0.99 -9.73
N VAL A 108 -11.08 -0.35 -9.41
CA VAL A 108 -11.85 0.50 -10.34
C VAL A 108 -12.00 1.93 -9.83
N GLU A 109 -12.21 2.88 -10.73
CA GLU A 109 -12.48 4.27 -10.36
C GLU A 109 -13.75 4.37 -9.47
N PRO A 110 -13.74 5.17 -8.39
CA PRO A 110 -14.88 5.26 -7.51
C PRO A 110 -16.13 5.80 -8.22
N GLY A 111 -17.28 5.19 -7.93
CA GLY A 111 -18.58 5.60 -8.49
C GLY A 111 -18.79 5.24 -9.96
N THR A 112 -17.85 4.58 -10.63
CA THR A 112 -18.01 4.22 -12.07
C THR A 112 -18.62 2.83 -12.30
N LEU A 113 -18.79 2.02 -11.26
CA LEU A 113 -19.27 0.64 -11.38
C LEU A 113 -20.39 0.35 -10.37
N SER A 114 -21.54 -0.12 -10.86
CA SER A 114 -22.65 -0.57 -10.02
C SER A 114 -22.33 -1.92 -9.37
N TRP A 115 -22.95 -2.23 -8.22
CA TRP A 115 -22.80 -3.56 -7.61
C TRP A 115 -23.22 -4.67 -8.57
N ARG A 116 -24.34 -4.52 -9.28
CA ARG A 116 -24.86 -5.54 -10.18
C ARG A 116 -23.87 -5.90 -11.29
N ASP A 117 -23.30 -4.87 -11.92
CA ASP A 117 -22.32 -5.06 -12.99
C ASP A 117 -20.99 -5.58 -12.43
N GLY A 118 -20.54 -5.04 -11.30
CA GLY A 118 -19.36 -5.54 -10.61
C GLY A 118 -19.48 -6.99 -10.19
N HIS A 119 -20.64 -7.41 -9.67
CA HIS A 119 -20.92 -8.79 -9.30
C HIS A 119 -20.93 -9.70 -10.54
N SER A 120 -21.51 -9.25 -11.64
CA SER A 120 -21.47 -9.96 -12.92
C SER A 120 -20.04 -10.18 -13.40
N VAL A 121 -19.17 -9.16 -13.33
CA VAL A 121 -17.75 -9.26 -13.67
C VAL A 121 -17.02 -10.20 -12.73
N ALA A 122 -17.15 -10.01 -11.41
CA ALA A 122 -16.49 -10.87 -10.42
C ALA A 122 -16.88 -12.34 -10.57
N THR A 123 -18.15 -12.62 -10.88
CA THR A 123 -18.66 -13.98 -11.14
C THR A 123 -18.07 -14.55 -12.43
N GLN A 124 -17.97 -13.77 -13.49
CA GLN A 124 -17.35 -14.22 -14.75
C GLN A 124 -15.85 -14.49 -14.59
N CYS A 125 -15.13 -13.63 -13.88
CA CYS A 125 -13.73 -13.88 -13.49
C CYS A 125 -13.61 -15.19 -12.71
N ARG A 126 -14.52 -15.44 -11.75
CA ARG A 126 -14.56 -16.67 -10.95
C ARG A 126 -14.78 -17.91 -11.82
N LEU A 127 -15.69 -17.85 -12.79
CA LEU A 127 -15.93 -18.95 -13.74
C LEU A 127 -14.73 -19.20 -14.64
N LEU A 128 -14.06 -18.14 -15.11
CA LEU A 128 -12.82 -18.24 -15.87
C LEU A 128 -11.71 -18.91 -15.04
N LEU A 129 -11.52 -18.50 -13.78
CA LEU A 129 -10.59 -19.16 -12.86
C LEU A 129 -10.91 -20.65 -12.66
N ALA A 130 -12.19 -20.99 -12.52
CA ALA A 130 -12.64 -22.37 -12.41
C ALA A 130 -12.34 -23.20 -13.68
N HIS A 131 -12.42 -22.60 -14.88
CA HIS A 131 -12.02 -23.26 -16.13
C HIS A 131 -10.53 -23.64 -16.12
N TYR A 132 -9.69 -22.83 -15.47
CA TYR A 132 -8.28 -23.10 -15.25
C TYR A 132 -7.99 -24.03 -14.05
N LYS A 133 -9.04 -24.62 -13.46
CA LYS A 133 -9.00 -25.48 -12.26
C LYS A 133 -8.55 -24.76 -10.98
N LEU A 134 -8.76 -23.46 -10.89
CA LEU A 134 -8.45 -22.62 -9.72
C LEU A 134 -9.73 -22.38 -8.90
N TYR A 135 -10.22 -23.44 -8.25
CA TYR A 135 -11.51 -23.40 -7.55
C TYR A 135 -11.46 -22.68 -6.21
N ASP A 136 -10.29 -22.49 -5.64
CA ASP A 136 -10.03 -21.84 -4.36
C ASP A 136 -9.77 -20.32 -4.51
N VAL A 137 -9.60 -19.84 -5.73
CA VAL A 137 -9.37 -18.43 -6.03
C VAL A 137 -10.70 -17.67 -6.20
N GLN A 138 -10.83 -16.57 -5.48
CA GLN A 138 -11.96 -15.66 -5.56
C GLN A 138 -11.64 -14.42 -6.41
N CYS A 139 -12.67 -13.68 -6.82
CA CYS A 139 -12.52 -12.38 -7.46
C CYS A 139 -13.23 -11.33 -6.62
N GLU A 140 -12.55 -10.23 -6.34
CA GLU A 140 -13.11 -9.10 -5.61
C GLU A 140 -12.80 -7.79 -6.34
N ILE A 141 -13.72 -6.83 -6.25
CA ILE A 141 -13.63 -5.54 -6.92
C ILE A 141 -13.76 -4.45 -5.87
N LYS A 142 -12.78 -3.54 -5.84
CA LYS A 142 -12.75 -2.38 -4.96
C LYS A 142 -12.71 -1.06 -5.73
N GLU A 143 -13.22 -0.02 -5.10
CA GLU A 143 -12.96 1.35 -5.52
C GLU A 143 -11.52 1.74 -5.15
N SER A 144 -10.83 2.42 -6.06
CA SER A 144 -9.46 2.90 -5.90
C SER A 144 -9.22 4.07 -6.83
N ARG A 145 -8.41 5.05 -6.42
CA ARG A 145 -7.92 6.11 -7.32
C ARG A 145 -6.45 5.92 -7.60
N LEU A 146 -6.06 6.04 -8.86
CA LEU A 146 -4.65 6.07 -9.25
C LEU A 146 -4.13 7.51 -9.12
N ILE A 147 -3.24 7.74 -8.16
CA ILE A 147 -2.54 9.02 -8.00
C ILE A 147 -1.13 8.85 -8.55
N LYS A 148 -0.85 9.44 -9.72
CA LYS A 148 0.50 9.45 -10.29
C LYS A 148 1.37 10.44 -9.52
N LEU A 149 2.29 9.93 -8.72
CA LEU A 149 3.23 10.74 -7.91
C LEU A 149 4.45 11.25 -8.70
N ALA A 150 4.51 11.03 -10.02
CA ALA A 150 5.64 11.38 -10.88
C ALA A 150 5.34 12.55 -11.83
N ALA A 151 5.47 13.80 -11.34
CA ALA A 151 5.98 15.04 -12.01
C ALA A 151 5.52 16.30 -11.22
N PRO A 152 6.28 17.44 -11.25
CA PRO A 152 6.36 18.38 -10.14
C PRO A 152 5.14 19.30 -10.09
N MET A 153 4.22 19.01 -9.18
CA MET A 153 3.37 20.06 -8.62
C MET A 153 3.10 19.68 -7.19
N VAL A 154 3.58 20.55 -6.30
CA VAL A 154 3.31 20.57 -4.86
C VAL A 154 1.89 20.08 -4.61
N LEU A 155 1.77 18.87 -4.05
CA LEU A 155 0.48 18.28 -3.70
C LEU A 155 -0.27 19.29 -2.81
N GLN A 156 -1.47 19.68 -3.23
CA GLN A 156 -2.40 20.33 -2.32
C GLN A 156 -2.91 19.28 -1.35
N LEU A 157 -2.68 19.53 -0.06
CA LEU A 157 -3.12 18.68 1.04
C LEU A 157 -4.65 18.53 1.02
N PRO A 158 -5.19 17.34 1.34
CA PRO A 158 -6.61 17.21 1.67
C PRO A 158 -6.95 18.14 2.83
N ASP A 159 -8.12 18.75 2.77
CA ASP A 159 -8.66 19.54 3.88
C ASP A 159 -8.92 18.58 5.05
N ASP A 160 -8.05 18.64 6.06
CA ASP A 160 -8.05 17.75 7.22
C ASP A 160 -9.25 18.12 8.11
N ALA A 161 -10.44 17.61 7.77
CA ALA A 161 -11.56 17.56 8.68
C ALA A 161 -11.25 16.50 9.76
N GLY A 162 -10.40 16.91 10.71
CA GLY A 162 -9.80 16.09 11.75
C GLY A 162 -10.80 15.22 12.51
N THR A 163 -10.86 13.94 12.15
CA THR A 163 -11.72 12.95 12.81
C THR A 163 -10.97 11.72 13.33
N SER A 164 -9.64 11.65 13.17
CA SER A 164 -8.83 10.64 13.85
C SER A 164 -8.11 11.23 15.05
N TYR A 165 -8.32 10.64 16.22
CA TYR A 165 -7.67 11.01 17.49
C TYR A 165 -6.13 10.83 17.45
N TYR A 166 -5.62 10.14 16.42
CA TYR A 166 -4.19 9.91 16.18
C TYR A 166 -3.65 10.67 14.94
N ALA A 167 -4.47 11.47 14.26
CA ALA A 167 -4.05 12.23 13.07
C ALA A 167 -2.92 13.27 13.31
N PRO A 168 -2.85 14.00 14.45
CA PRO A 168 -1.86 15.07 14.58
C PRO A 168 -0.41 14.58 14.60
N ASP A 169 -0.18 13.38 15.12
CA ASP A 169 1.18 12.85 15.28
C ASP A 169 1.69 12.15 14.00
N MET A 170 0.79 11.70 13.12
CA MET A 170 1.13 10.95 11.90
C MET A 170 1.16 11.82 10.64
N SER A 171 0.48 12.98 10.62
CA SER A 171 0.53 13.93 9.48
C SER A 171 1.89 14.60 9.30
N LEU A 172 2.79 14.45 10.28
CA LEU A 172 4.18 14.91 10.20
C LEU A 172 5.13 13.85 9.60
N ILE A 173 4.64 12.66 9.23
CA ILE A 173 5.47 11.48 8.93
C ILE A 173 5.23 10.88 7.53
N SER A 174 4.86 11.68 6.51
CA SER A 174 5.38 11.59 5.12
C SER A 174 4.35 11.79 4.01
N ASP A 175 4.60 12.82 3.18
CA ASP A 175 3.84 13.16 1.97
C ASP A 175 4.78 13.37 0.74
N CYS A 176 6.02 12.84 0.84
CA CYS A 176 7.09 12.62 -0.15
C CYS A 176 7.46 13.68 -1.22
N VAL A 177 8.67 14.24 -1.06
CA VAL A 177 9.66 14.42 -2.15
C VAL A 177 10.95 13.69 -1.74
N GLY A 178 11.50 12.86 -2.65
CA GLY A 178 12.83 12.24 -2.60
C GLY A 178 12.96 10.82 -2.00
N ASN A 179 14.18 10.33 -1.78
CA ASN A 179 14.47 8.91 -1.52
C ASN A 179 14.25 8.54 -0.05
N VAL A 180 13.75 7.33 0.22
CA VAL A 180 13.71 6.77 1.58
C VAL A 180 15.14 6.61 2.11
N ILE A 181 15.37 7.08 3.32
CA ILE A 181 16.65 7.01 4.01
C ILE A 181 16.44 6.57 5.46
N SER A 182 17.47 5.95 6.02
CA SER A 182 17.52 5.61 7.43
C SER A 182 18.98 5.72 7.93
N PRO A 183 19.22 6.05 9.20
CA PRO A 183 20.57 5.98 9.76
C PRO A 183 21.10 4.54 9.72
N ILE A 184 22.40 4.40 9.47
CA ILE A 184 23.02 3.06 9.46
C ILE A 184 23.02 2.40 10.85
N ASP A 185 23.06 3.20 11.90
CA ASP A 185 23.06 2.80 13.31
C ASP A 185 21.66 2.42 13.80
N THR A 186 20.60 2.94 13.17
CA THR A 186 19.20 2.68 13.53
C THR A 186 18.31 2.47 12.28
N PRO A 187 18.50 1.35 11.54
CA PRO A 187 17.84 1.09 10.26
C PRO A 187 16.31 0.92 10.34
N THR A 188 15.77 0.82 11.55
CA THR A 188 14.32 0.75 11.83
C THR A 188 13.65 2.13 11.84
N TRP A 189 14.42 3.22 11.83
CA TRP A 189 13.91 4.59 11.81
C TRP A 189 14.07 5.17 10.41
N GLY A 190 12.98 5.11 9.64
CA GLY A 190 12.94 5.62 8.28
C GLY A 190 12.45 7.06 8.20
N GLY A 191 12.85 7.75 7.15
CA GLY A 191 12.21 8.97 6.68
C GLY A 191 12.61 9.28 5.24
N THR A 192 12.34 10.49 4.79
CA THR A 192 12.52 10.86 3.37
C THR A 192 13.59 11.92 3.24
N SER A 193 14.57 11.68 2.35
CA SER A 193 15.50 12.71 1.89
C SER A 193 14.75 13.63 0.94
N CYS A 194 14.64 14.92 1.26
CA CYS A 194 13.82 15.87 0.53
C CYS A 194 14.51 16.41 -0.73
N LEU A 195 15.60 17.14 -0.57
CA LEU A 195 16.33 17.79 -1.67
C LEU A 195 17.83 17.85 -1.36
N TYR A 196 18.64 17.88 -2.42
CA TYR A 196 20.09 18.03 -2.31
C TYR A 196 20.49 19.51 -2.41
N LEU A 197 21.30 19.97 -1.46
CA LEU A 197 21.88 21.30 -1.42
C LEU A 197 23.35 21.21 -1.80
N ARG A 198 23.84 22.12 -2.65
CA ARG A 198 25.26 22.22 -2.97
C ARG A 198 25.83 23.50 -2.37
N ASP A 199 26.87 23.37 -1.57
CA ASP A 199 27.63 24.51 -1.09
C ASP A 199 28.55 25.02 -2.20
N ARG A 200 28.39 26.30 -2.55
CA ARG A 200 29.16 26.97 -3.61
C ARG A 200 30.65 27.11 -3.28
N HIS A 201 31.02 27.13 -1.99
CA HIS A 201 32.39 27.37 -1.57
C HIS A 201 33.20 26.08 -1.42
N THR A 202 32.55 25.00 -1.00
CA THR A 202 33.20 23.70 -0.76
C THR A 202 32.90 22.66 -1.85
N ASP A 203 31.95 22.94 -2.75
CA ASP A 203 31.36 22.00 -3.73
C ASP A 203 30.74 20.75 -3.09
N ALA A 204 30.60 20.74 -1.75
CA ALA A 204 29.99 19.65 -1.01
C ALA A 204 28.49 19.59 -1.28
N THR A 205 27.98 18.36 -1.42
CA THR A 205 26.55 18.09 -1.60
C THR A 205 25.97 17.54 -0.30
N TYR A 206 24.91 18.18 0.20
CA TYR A 206 24.19 17.84 1.42
C TYR A 206 22.79 17.36 1.08
N ALA A 207 22.24 16.39 1.82
CA ALA A 207 20.84 16.00 1.71
C ALA A 207 20.03 16.61 2.86
N LEU A 208 18.90 17.25 2.54
CA LEU A 208 17.95 17.74 3.52
C LEU A 208 17.04 16.59 3.97
N THR A 209 16.88 16.40 5.28
CA THR A 209 15.99 15.37 5.86
C THR A 209 15.38 15.85 7.19
N CYS A 210 14.34 15.16 7.64
CA CYS A 210 13.72 15.43 8.93
C CYS A 210 14.66 15.09 10.10
N ARG A 211 14.64 15.92 11.15
CA ARG A 211 15.49 15.74 12.34
C ARG A 211 15.34 14.36 12.99
N HIS A 212 14.13 13.81 13.02
CA HIS A 212 13.88 12.49 13.63
C HIS A 212 14.65 11.37 12.91
N VAL A 213 14.97 11.54 11.62
CA VAL A 213 15.81 10.59 10.87
C VAL A 213 17.23 10.64 11.43
N CYS A 214 17.84 11.81 11.56
CA CYS A 214 19.25 11.90 12.00
C CYS A 214 19.47 11.64 13.50
N PHE A 215 18.47 11.94 14.33
CA PHE A 215 18.65 12.01 15.79
C PHE A 215 17.69 11.12 16.59
N GLY A 216 16.77 10.41 15.94
CA GLY A 216 15.84 9.51 16.62
C GLY A 216 14.76 10.20 17.44
N HIS A 217 13.91 9.39 18.05
CA HIS A 217 12.95 9.85 19.05
C HIS A 217 13.72 10.12 20.35
N ILE A 218 13.73 11.38 20.78
CA ILE A 218 14.27 11.75 22.09
C ILE A 218 13.15 11.52 23.10
N GLU A 219 13.44 10.80 24.20
CA GLU A 219 12.47 10.64 25.29
C GLU A 219 12.07 12.01 25.88
N PRO A 220 10.80 12.19 26.28
CA PRO A 220 10.34 13.46 26.86
C PRO A 220 11.07 13.73 28.18
N GLY A 221 12.05 14.62 28.15
CA GLY A 221 12.89 14.97 29.30
C GLY A 221 14.24 15.59 28.91
N HIS A 222 14.74 15.30 27.71
CA HIS A 222 15.88 15.99 27.15
C HIS A 222 15.40 17.26 26.43
N SER A 223 15.83 18.41 26.94
CA SER A 223 15.57 19.72 26.33
C SER A 223 15.87 19.68 24.83
N VAL A 224 14.94 20.18 24.03
CA VAL A 224 15.18 20.48 22.62
C VAL A 224 16.26 21.57 22.58
N GLU A 225 17.53 21.17 22.52
CA GLU A 225 18.58 22.08 22.08
C GLU A 225 18.28 22.40 20.62
N ILE A 226 17.66 23.55 20.40
CA ILE A 226 17.70 24.25 19.13
C ILE A 226 19.18 24.58 18.92
N LEU A 227 19.89 23.74 18.16
CA LEU A 227 21.25 24.07 17.75
C LEU A 227 21.17 25.40 16.98
N PRO A 228 21.77 26.49 17.49
CA PRO A 228 21.61 27.78 16.87
C PRO A 228 22.22 27.78 15.49
N SER A 229 21.50 28.37 14.53
CA SER A 229 21.98 28.75 13.22
C SER A 229 23.04 29.86 13.37
N THR A 230 24.27 29.51 13.74
CA THR A 230 25.39 30.45 13.71
C THR A 230 26.70 29.78 13.35
N ALA A 231 27.51 30.55 12.64
CA ALA A 231 28.74 30.23 11.92
C ALA A 231 29.73 29.30 12.65
N PRO A 232 30.59 28.57 11.91
CA PRO A 232 31.45 27.53 12.44
C PRO A 232 32.60 28.15 13.24
N SER A 233 32.36 28.40 14.52
CA SER A 233 33.43 28.60 15.48
C SER A 233 33.38 27.49 16.52
N GLN A 234 34.15 26.46 16.21
CA GLN A 234 34.86 25.59 17.14
C GLN A 234 34.00 24.67 18.03
N SER A 235 34.43 23.41 18.07
CA SER A 235 33.92 22.31 18.91
C SER A 235 32.52 21.77 18.59
N SER A 236 32.37 21.16 17.42
CA SER A 236 31.91 19.78 17.42
C SER A 236 32.73 19.05 16.37
N ALA A 237 33.43 17.99 16.76
CA ALA A 237 33.85 17.00 15.78
C ALA A 237 32.57 16.61 15.05
N SER A 238 32.46 17.02 13.78
CA SER A 238 31.27 16.83 12.96
C SER A 238 30.87 15.37 13.07
N ILE A 239 29.78 15.07 13.77
CA ILE A 239 29.30 13.70 13.90
C ILE A 239 28.90 13.29 12.49
N GLN A 240 29.79 12.60 11.82
CA GLN A 240 29.57 12.13 10.47
C GLN A 240 28.55 11.00 10.56
N LYS A 241 27.29 11.33 10.30
CA LYS A 241 26.21 10.35 10.25
C LYS A 241 26.21 9.68 8.87
N HIS A 242 26.32 8.35 8.87
CA HIS A 242 26.20 7.56 7.67
C HIS A 242 24.72 7.18 7.47
N MET A 243 24.20 7.44 6.28
CA MET A 243 22.83 7.12 5.92
C MET A 243 22.80 5.93 4.98
N LEU A 244 21.89 5.00 5.23
CA LEU A 244 21.51 4.00 4.27
C LEU A 244 20.56 4.66 3.27
N GLN A 245 21.03 4.76 2.02
CA GLN A 245 20.17 5.00 0.87
C GLN A 245 20.04 3.67 0.11
N PRO A 246 18.84 3.29 -0.35
CA PRO A 246 18.70 2.16 -1.25
C PRO A 246 19.48 2.48 -2.54
N SER A 247 20.60 1.78 -2.74
CA SER A 247 21.32 1.80 -4.01
C SER A 247 20.64 0.86 -4.99
N THR A 248 20.88 1.04 -6.30
CA THR A 248 20.50 0.06 -7.32
C THR A 248 21.00 -1.35 -6.97
N THR A 249 22.18 -1.46 -6.35
CA THR A 249 22.76 -2.74 -5.90
C THR A 249 22.20 -3.30 -4.58
N THR A 250 21.43 -2.51 -3.83
CA THR A 250 20.85 -2.96 -2.55
C THR A 250 19.70 -3.93 -2.81
N PHE A 251 18.92 -3.69 -3.88
CA PHE A 251 17.86 -4.61 -4.30
C PHE A 251 18.43 -5.96 -4.75
N ASP A 252 19.48 -5.94 -5.58
CA ASP A 252 20.12 -7.15 -6.12
C ASP A 252 20.78 -8.03 -5.04
N LYS A 253 21.42 -7.41 -4.04
CA LYS A 253 22.03 -8.15 -2.92
C LYS A 253 20.99 -8.83 -2.04
N THR A 254 19.84 -8.19 -1.84
CA THR A 254 18.74 -8.78 -1.05
C THR A 254 18.12 -9.99 -1.78
N LEU A 255 18.11 -9.96 -3.12
CA LEU A 255 17.66 -11.07 -3.97
C LEU A 255 18.64 -12.25 -3.99
N SER A 256 19.95 -12.01 -3.91
CA SER A 256 20.98 -13.09 -3.91
C SER A 256 21.09 -13.89 -2.62
N THR A 257 20.32 -13.52 -1.58
CA THR A 257 20.31 -14.18 -0.27
C THR A 257 18.98 -14.90 0.01
N LEU A 258 18.08 -14.92 -0.98
CA LEU A 258 16.90 -15.78 -1.07
C LEU A 258 17.16 -16.87 -2.11
#